data_AF-A0A972MED0-F1
#
_entry.id   AF-A0A972MED0-F1
#
_cell.length_a   1.000
_cell.length_b   1.000
_cell.length_c   1.000
_cell.angle_alpha   90.00
_cell.angle_beta   90.00
_cell.angle_gamma   90.00
#
_symmetry.space_group_name_H-M   'P 1'
#
loop_
_entity.id
_entity.type
_entity.pdbx_description
1 polymer ?
#
loop_
_entity_poly.entity_id
_entity_poly.type
_entity_poly.pdbx_seq_one_letter_code
_entity_poly.pdbx_strand_id
1 'polypeptide(L)'
;PAEIQSGLQKKVISMGHAKALINISDKEKIIEAYERIIANKLSVRETEKIIRELSYPAKKVTTKKTKNKLPEKFVEFKNKLSDVLKSNVSIKRNNAGKGSLTIPFTSDEEFEKIKKLLSKISK
;
A
#
# COMPACT_ATOMS: atom_id res chain seq x y z
N PRO A 1 7.56 -29.44 -1.54
CA PRO A 1 6.87 -29.98 -2.73
C PRO A 1 7.87 -30.20 -3.87
N ALA A 2 7.61 -31.19 -4.74
CA ALA A 2 8.53 -31.52 -5.83
C ALA A 2 8.66 -30.36 -6.83
N GLU A 3 7.59 -29.57 -7.03
CA GLU A 3 7.57 -28.43 -7.97
C GLU A 3 8.61 -27.36 -7.60
N ILE A 4 8.74 -27.03 -6.31
CA ILE A 4 9.73 -26.05 -5.82
C ILE A 4 11.16 -26.57 -6.01
N GLN A 5 11.38 -27.86 -5.77
CA GLN A 5 12.70 -28.48 -5.95
C GLN A 5 13.12 -28.47 -7.42
N SER A 6 12.20 -28.82 -8.33
CA SER A 6 12.42 -28.69 -9.78
C SER A 6 12.63 -27.23 -10.20
N GLY A 7 11.91 -26.28 -9.61
CA GLY A 7 12.08 -24.85 -9.84
C GLY A 7 13.47 -24.31 -9.44
N LEU A 8 14.03 -24.83 -8.34
CA LEU A 8 15.38 -24.52 -7.89
C LEU A 8 16.44 -25.09 -8.86
N GLN A 9 16.29 -26.34 -9.27
CA GLN A 9 17.20 -27.00 -10.21
C GLN A 9 17.23 -26.30 -11.57
N LYS A 10 16.06 -25.89 -12.06
CA LYS A 10 15.92 -25.15 -13.32
C LYS A 10 16.30 -23.65 -13.21
N LYS A 11 16.75 -23.19 -12.03
CA LYS A 11 17.06 -21.78 -11.72
C LYS A 11 15.93 -20.78 -12.03
N VAL A 12 14.69 -21.26 -12.09
CA VAL A 12 13.50 -20.42 -12.33
C VAL A 12 13.15 -19.63 -11.07
N ILE A 13 13.45 -20.19 -9.90
CA ILE A 13 13.29 -19.55 -8.60
C ILE A 13 14.59 -19.66 -7.80
N SER A 14 14.84 -18.67 -6.96
CA SER A 14 16.00 -18.66 -6.06
C SER A 14 15.68 -19.31 -4.71
N MET A 15 16.73 -19.61 -3.93
CA MET A 15 16.60 -20.13 -2.56
C MET A 15 15.72 -19.24 -1.66
N GLY A 16 15.75 -17.92 -1.89
CA GLY A 16 14.88 -16.95 -1.18
C GLY A 16 13.40 -17.12 -1.51
N HIS A 17 13.06 -17.41 -2.78
CA HIS A 17 11.67 -17.70 -3.17
C HIS A 17 11.17 -18.99 -2.51
N ALA A 18 12.00 -20.04 -2.51
CA ALA A 18 11.65 -21.30 -1.85
C ALA A 18 11.44 -21.11 -0.34
N LYS A 19 12.31 -20.33 0.32
CA LYS A 19 12.18 -20.00 1.75
C LYS A 19 10.88 -19.24 2.05
N ALA A 20 10.47 -18.34 1.15
CA ALA A 20 9.20 -17.63 1.29
C ALA A 20 8.01 -18.59 1.17
N LEU A 21 7.98 -19.44 0.14
CA LEU A 21 6.90 -20.39 -0.14
C LEU A 21 6.69 -21.43 0.97
N ILE A 22 7.76 -21.85 1.66
CA ILE A 22 7.68 -22.80 2.78
C ILE A 22 6.86 -22.25 3.96
N ASN A 23 6.69 -20.92 4.08
CA ASN A 23 5.86 -20.34 5.13
C ASN A 23 4.35 -20.53 4.92
N ILE A 24 3.90 -20.98 3.74
CA ILE A 24 2.48 -21.27 3.51
C ILE A 24 2.16 -22.65 4.07
N SER A 25 1.15 -22.74 4.94
CA SER A 25 0.77 -24.02 5.58
C SER A 25 0.04 -24.99 4.65
N ASP A 26 -0.51 -24.47 3.56
CA ASP A 26 -1.41 -25.18 2.66
C ASP A 26 -0.72 -25.53 1.33
N LYS A 27 -0.71 -26.81 0.97
CA LYS A 27 0.10 -27.35 -0.12
C LYS A 27 -0.41 -26.88 -1.50
N GLU A 28 -1.71 -26.69 -1.65
CA GLU A 28 -2.32 -26.19 -2.88
C GLU A 28 -1.95 -24.71 -3.11
N LYS A 29 -2.00 -23.89 -2.05
CA LYS A 29 -1.60 -22.47 -2.11
C LYS A 29 -0.12 -22.27 -2.39
N ILE A 30 0.73 -23.21 -1.97
CA ILE A 30 2.16 -23.18 -2.33
C ILE A 30 2.33 -23.29 -3.85
N ILE A 31 1.59 -24.19 -4.50
CA ILE A 31 1.67 -24.42 -5.95
C ILE A 31 1.12 -23.20 -6.70
N GLU A 32 -0.03 -22.67 -6.28
CA GLU A 32 -0.61 -21.45 -6.86
C GLU A 32 0.34 -20.24 -6.74
N ALA A 33 0.94 -20.04 -5.57
CA ALA A 33 1.91 -18.97 -5.36
C ALA A 33 3.17 -19.16 -6.23
N TYR A 34 3.65 -20.40 -6.36
CA TYR A 34 4.78 -20.73 -7.22
C TYR A 34 4.52 -20.42 -8.69
N GLU A 35 3.37 -20.83 -9.23
CA GLU A 35 2.97 -20.50 -10.61
C GLU A 35 2.86 -18.99 -10.82
N ARG A 36 2.29 -18.28 -9.85
CA ARG A 36 2.14 -16.82 -9.90
C ARG A 36 3.47 -16.08 -9.87
N ILE A 37 4.47 -16.57 -9.12
CA ILE A 37 5.83 -16.02 -9.10
C ILE A 37 6.48 -16.16 -10.47
N ILE A 38 6.31 -17.30 -11.12
CA ILE A 38 6.88 -17.57 -12.45
C ILE A 38 6.19 -16.73 -13.52
N ALA A 39 4.85 -16.71 -13.52
CA ALA A 39 4.06 -15.97 -14.49
C ALA A 39 4.35 -14.46 -14.46
N ASN A 40 4.54 -13.90 -13.26
CA ASN A 40 4.77 -12.46 -13.08
C ASN A 40 6.25 -12.08 -12.91
N LYS A 41 7.18 -13.05 -13.01
CA LYS A 41 8.63 -12.88 -12.76
C LYS A 41 8.92 -12.03 -11.50
N LEU A 42 8.23 -12.35 -10.40
CA LEU A 42 8.33 -11.58 -9.17
C LEU A 42 9.74 -11.66 -8.59
N SER A 43 10.19 -10.57 -7.98
CA SER A 43 11.42 -10.58 -7.19
C SER A 43 11.22 -11.33 -5.86
N VAL A 44 12.33 -11.73 -5.23
CA VAL A 44 12.32 -12.37 -3.90
C VAL A 44 11.58 -11.51 -2.88
N ARG A 45 11.78 -10.18 -2.93
CA ARG A 45 11.16 -9.23 -2.01
C ARG A 45 9.64 -9.12 -2.20
N GLU A 46 9.19 -9.12 -3.44
CA GLU A 46 7.75 -9.07 -3.76
C GLU A 46 7.07 -10.38 -3.37
N THR A 47 7.74 -11.49 -3.65
CA THR A 47 7.31 -12.84 -3.27
C THR A 47 7.16 -12.98 -1.75
N GLU A 48 8.18 -12.59 -0.98
CA GLU A 48 8.12 -12.59 0.48
C GLU A 48 6.98 -11.73 1.02
N LYS A 49 6.71 -10.58 0.41
CA LYS A 49 5.64 -9.68 0.84
C LYS A 49 4.27 -10.32 0.64
N ILE A 50 4.00 -10.84 -0.55
CA ILE A 50 2.71 -11.49 -0.89
C ILE A 50 2.48 -12.71 -0.02
N ILE A 51 3.50 -13.55 0.18
CA ILE A 51 3.37 -14.78 0.96
C ILE A 51 3.21 -14.48 2.46
N ARG A 52 3.88 -13.44 2.97
CA ARG A 52 3.70 -12.98 4.35
C ARG A 52 2.29 -12.43 4.59
N GLU A 53 1.69 -11.77 3.60
CA GLU A 53 0.29 -11.34 3.65
C GLU A 53 -0.70 -12.53 3.62
N LEU A 54 -0.35 -13.63 2.94
CA LEU A 54 -1.18 -14.83 2.80
C LEU A 54 -1.08 -15.82 3.98
N SER A 55 0.11 -16.00 4.57
CA SER A 55 0.39 -16.99 5.62
C SER A 55 -0.05 -16.54 7.03
N TYR A 56 -0.07 -15.23 7.30
CA TYR A 56 -0.54 -14.67 8.57
C TYR A 56 -1.87 -13.90 8.41
N PRO A 57 -3.05 -14.55 8.46
CA PRO A 57 -4.30 -13.82 8.68
C PRO A 57 -4.34 -13.16 10.08
N ALA A 58 -3.44 -13.54 11.00
CA ALA A 58 -3.37 -13.06 12.39
C ALA A 58 -2.35 -11.94 12.63
N LYS A 59 -2.19 -11.04 11.68
CA LYS A 59 -2.12 -9.60 11.95
C LYS A 59 -2.14 -8.98 10.59
N LYS A 60 -3.21 -8.25 10.33
CA LYS A 60 -3.22 -7.10 9.44
C LYS A 60 -1.96 -6.24 9.69
N VAL A 61 -0.83 -6.64 9.11
CA VAL A 61 0.09 -5.75 8.43
C VAL A 61 -0.47 -5.60 7.02
N THR A 62 -1.77 -5.35 6.86
CA THR A 62 -2.07 -3.98 6.46
C THR A 62 -0.91 -3.07 6.90
N THR A 63 -0.27 -2.43 5.95
CA THR A 63 -0.24 -0.97 5.99
C THR A 63 -1.67 -0.45 6.26
N LYS A 64 -2.19 -0.72 7.46
CA LYS A 64 -2.94 0.20 8.26
C LYS A 64 -1.82 1.21 8.46
N LYS A 65 -1.72 2.24 7.62
CA LYS A 65 -2.73 3.31 7.68
C LYS A 65 -3.24 3.26 9.10
N THR A 66 -2.32 3.65 9.99
CA THR A 66 -2.59 3.93 11.38
C THR A 66 -4.03 4.37 11.39
N LYS A 67 -4.89 3.60 12.06
CA LYS A 67 -6.06 4.19 12.66
C LYS A 67 -5.57 5.17 13.73
N ASN A 68 -4.74 6.15 13.36
CA ASN A 68 -5.09 7.51 13.66
C ASN A 68 -6.37 7.66 12.86
N LYS A 69 -7.50 7.35 13.52
CA LYS A 69 -8.73 8.05 13.20
C LYS A 69 -8.30 9.51 13.18
N LEU A 70 -8.02 10.05 12.00
CA LEU A 70 -8.25 11.45 11.78
C LEU A 70 -9.66 11.64 12.33
N PRO A 71 -9.87 12.52 13.32
CA PRO A 71 -11.23 12.81 13.79
C PRO A 71 -12.12 12.98 12.56
N GLU A 72 -13.32 12.40 12.52
CA GLU A 72 -14.17 12.37 11.31
C GLU A 72 -14.25 13.73 10.60
N LYS A 73 -14.22 14.82 11.37
CA LYS A 73 -14.06 16.21 10.92
C LYS A 73 -12.97 16.43 9.85
N PHE A 74 -11.81 15.79 9.96
CA PHE A 74 -10.70 15.93 9.01
C PHE A 74 -10.89 15.10 7.74
N VAL A 75 -11.61 13.97 7.81
CA VAL A 75 -11.94 13.15 6.63
C VAL A 75 -13.03 13.84 5.81
N GLU A 76 -14.03 14.41 6.46
CA GLU A 76 -15.03 15.27 5.81
C GLU A 76 -14.39 16.51 5.18
N PHE A 77 -13.46 17.15 5.91
CA PHE A 77 -12.73 18.30 5.38
C PHE A 77 -11.85 17.93 4.19
N LYS A 78 -11.21 16.75 4.23
CA LYS A 78 -10.48 16.21 3.09
C LYS A 78 -11.39 16.00 1.88
N ASN A 79 -12.54 15.36 2.06
CA ASN A 79 -13.46 15.08 0.96
C ASN A 79 -13.98 16.38 0.33
N LYS A 80 -14.42 17.35 1.15
CA LYS A 80 -14.83 18.68 0.67
C LYS A 80 -13.72 19.39 -0.09
N LEU A 81 -12.49 19.37 0.42
CA LEU A 81 -11.35 19.96 -0.29
C LEU A 81 -11.04 19.23 -1.59
N SER A 82 -11.10 17.89 -1.61
CA SER A 82 -10.88 17.11 -2.84
C SER A 82 -11.95 17.37 -3.89
N ASP A 83 -13.22 17.53 -3.50
CA ASP A 83 -14.30 17.86 -4.43
C ASP A 83 -14.14 19.27 -5.02
N VAL A 84 -13.79 20.24 -4.19
CA VAL A 84 -13.63 21.64 -4.62
C VAL A 84 -12.35 21.83 -5.45
N LEU A 85 -11.26 21.14 -5.10
CA LEU A 85 -9.97 21.27 -5.75
C LEU A 85 -9.77 20.29 -6.91
N LYS A 86 -10.67 19.31 -7.08
CA LYS A 86 -10.50 18.15 -7.99
C LYS A 86 -9.12 17.48 -7.87
N SER A 87 -8.49 17.58 -6.69
CA SER A 87 -7.11 17.15 -6.45
C SER A 87 -7.07 16.20 -5.24
N ASN A 88 -6.10 15.27 -5.28
CA ASN A 88 -5.90 14.28 -4.24
C ASN A 88 -5.21 14.88 -3.01
N VAL A 89 -6.01 15.41 -2.10
CA VAL A 89 -5.51 16.02 -0.86
C VAL A 89 -5.06 14.94 0.12
N SER A 90 -3.83 15.07 0.62
CA SER A 90 -3.25 14.15 1.59
C SER A 90 -3.12 14.86 2.94
N ILE A 91 -3.70 14.26 3.98
CA ILE A 91 -3.59 14.75 5.36
C ILE A 91 -2.85 13.69 6.17
N LYS A 92 -1.70 14.05 6.71
CA LYS A 92 -0.94 13.22 7.66
C LYS A 92 -0.98 13.88 9.03
N ARG A 93 -1.37 13.15 10.07
CA ARG A 93 -1.35 13.64 11.45
C ARG A 93 -0.68 12.62 12.35
N ASN A 94 0.29 13.08 13.14
CA ASN A 94 1.00 12.28 14.12
C ASN A 94 0.28 12.31 15.48
N ASN A 95 0.53 11.32 16.34
CA ASN A 95 -0.15 11.18 17.64
C ASN A 95 0.08 12.36 18.61
N ALA A 96 1.14 13.14 18.39
CA ALA A 96 1.47 14.35 19.16
C ALA A 96 0.71 15.62 18.69
N GLY A 97 -0.34 15.48 17.87
CA GLY A 97 -1.13 16.62 17.38
C GLY A 97 -0.53 17.37 16.19
N LYS A 98 0.78 17.20 15.92
CA LYS A 98 1.43 17.74 14.72
C LYS A 98 0.96 17.02 13.46
N GLY A 99 0.63 17.76 12.41
CA GLY A 99 0.22 17.21 11.12
C GLY A 99 0.68 18.06 9.95
N SER A 100 0.64 17.46 8.75
CA SER A 100 0.89 18.12 7.48
C SER A 100 -0.29 17.90 6.54
N LEU A 101 -0.71 18.98 5.90
CA LEU A 101 -1.65 19.00 4.79
C LEU A 101 -0.85 19.19 3.51
N THR A 102 -0.95 18.24 2.57
CA THR A 102 -0.28 18.32 1.27
C THR A 102 -1.32 18.30 0.17
N ILE A 103 -1.33 19.34 -0.66
CA ILE A 103 -2.21 19.48 -1.82
C ILE A 103 -1.30 19.53 -3.05
N PRO A 104 -1.24 18.47 -3.87
CA PRO A 104 -0.52 18.51 -5.13
C PRO A 104 -1.30 19.40 -6.12
N PHE A 105 -0.58 20.22 -6.87
CA PHE A 105 -1.10 21.02 -7.98
C PHE A 105 -0.27 20.75 -9.24
N THR A 106 -0.90 20.86 -10.39
CA THR A 106 -0.30 20.56 -11.70
C THR A 106 -0.13 21.80 -12.58
N SER A 107 -0.76 22.91 -12.21
CA SER A 107 -0.73 24.18 -12.94
C SER A 107 -0.80 25.39 -11.99
N ASP A 108 -0.23 26.52 -12.40
CA ASP A 108 -0.34 27.80 -11.69
C ASP A 108 -1.80 28.24 -11.51
N GLU A 109 -2.69 27.88 -12.44
CA GLU A 109 -4.12 28.13 -12.31
C GLU A 109 -4.76 27.35 -11.15
N GLU A 110 -4.29 26.12 -10.90
CA GLU A 110 -4.76 25.31 -9.76
C GLU A 110 -4.23 25.89 -8.45
N PHE A 111 -3.00 26.37 -8.43
CA PHE A 111 -2.43 27.07 -7.28
C PHE A 111 -3.23 28.33 -6.92
N GLU A 112 -3.57 29.18 -7.90
CA GLU A 112 -4.40 30.38 -7.68
C GLU A 112 -5.82 30.04 -7.18
N LYS A 113 -6.42 28.94 -7.68
CA LYS A 113 -7.70 28.43 -7.16
C LYS A 113 -7.59 27.99 -5.70
N ILE A 114 -6.55 27.21 -5.35
CA ILE A 114 -6.28 26.78 -3.97
C ILE A 114 -6.11 27.99 -3.04
N LYS A 115 -5.32 28.97 -3.47
CA LYS A 115 -5.06 30.21 -2.73
C LYS A 115 -6.33 31.00 -2.45
N LYS A 116 -7.19 31.21 -3.47
CA LYS A 116 -8.49 31.88 -3.31
C LYS A 116 -9.39 31.15 -2.31
N LEU A 117 -9.47 29.83 -2.39
CA LEU A 117 -10.29 29.03 -1.48
C LEU A 117 -9.82 29.11 -0.03
N LEU A 118 -8.51 29.02 0.21
CA LEU A 118 -7.93 29.17 1.55
C LEU A 118 -8.18 30.58 2.12
N SER A 119 -8.05 31.63 1.30
CA SER A 119 -8.33 33.01 1.75
C SER A 119 -9.79 33.24 2.13
N LYS A 120 -10.73 32.50 1.52
CA LYS A 120 -12.16 32.65 1.77
C LYS A 120 -12.60 31.98 3.08
N ILE A 121 -11.83 31.01 3.57
CA ILE A 121 -12.06 30.32 4.85
C ILE A 121 -11.54 31.15 6.04
N SER A 122 -10.61 32.08 5.81
CA SER A 122 -10.02 32.94 6.85
C SER A 122 -10.83 34.20 7.18
N LYS A 123 -11.99 34.40 6.54
CA LYS A 123 -12.90 35.54 6.77
C LYS A 123 -14.17 35.05 7.46
#